data_AF-A0AAJ7VY92-F1
#
_entry.id   AF-A0AAJ7VY92-F1
#
_cell.length_a   1.000
_cell.length_b   1.000
_cell.length_c   1.000
_cell.angle_alpha   90.00
_cell.angle_beta   90.00
_cell.angle_gamma   90.00
#
_symmetry.space_group_name_H-M   'P 1'
#
loop_
_entity.id
_entity.type
_entity.pdbx_description
1 polymer ?
#
loop_
_entity_poly.entity_id
_entity_poly.type
_entity_poly.pdbx_seq_one_letter_code
_entity_poly.pdbx_strand_id
1 'polypeptide(L)'
;MNPQDFTQENFQRIKESSCPGTSTTNPVCSKESRGGNLLESCSDRLEAQSYLNEKKIFDLFKFLIGHLLVDEPSDPVEYLVDLLDRCILFRSGLAEPPLLFTNRHVESIFQSMDPSGLGTISLEQYKAGMTTLGISQYESEPMGHQEGRVNKEIFVGEARKCLVRMLVELIGKTA
;
A
#
# COMPACT_ATOMS: atom_id res chain seq x y z
N MET A 1 25.92 -14.51 -37.85
CA MET A 1 26.33 -14.47 -36.42
C MET A 1 25.17 -14.99 -35.60
N ASN A 2 25.36 -16.09 -34.90
CA ASN A 2 24.32 -16.89 -34.24
C ASN A 2 24.12 -16.41 -32.78
N PRO A 3 22.90 -16.22 -32.26
CA PRO A 3 22.65 -15.65 -30.92
C PRO A 3 22.88 -16.60 -29.72
N GLN A 4 23.78 -17.58 -29.80
CA GLN A 4 23.93 -18.64 -28.78
C GLN A 4 25.25 -18.61 -27.98
N ASP A 5 26.12 -17.60 -28.16
CA ASP A 5 27.44 -17.54 -27.50
C ASP A 5 27.52 -16.64 -26.25
N PHE A 6 26.38 -16.30 -25.63
CA PHE A 6 26.35 -15.38 -24.47
C PHE A 6 25.98 -16.04 -23.14
N THR A 7 26.41 -17.27 -22.90
CA THR A 7 26.34 -17.88 -21.57
C THR A 7 27.42 -18.94 -21.40
N GLN A 8 28.55 -18.60 -20.77
CA GLN A 8 29.27 -19.50 -19.84
C GLN A 8 30.48 -18.91 -19.11
N GLU A 9 31.02 -17.73 -19.46
CA GLU A 9 32.26 -17.25 -18.82
C GLU A 9 32.12 -16.33 -17.59
N ASN A 10 30.91 -15.88 -17.21
CA ASN A 10 30.76 -14.98 -16.04
C ASN A 10 30.22 -15.65 -14.76
N PHE A 11 30.01 -16.97 -14.76
CA PHE A 11 29.49 -17.70 -13.58
C PHE A 11 30.56 -18.35 -12.69
N GLN A 12 31.84 -18.21 -13.02
CA GLN A 12 32.94 -18.87 -12.30
C GLN A 12 33.85 -17.94 -11.48
N ARG A 13 33.43 -16.69 -11.21
CA ARG A 13 34.18 -15.75 -10.33
C ARG A 13 33.50 -15.40 -9.00
N ILE A 14 32.37 -16.01 -8.66
CA ILE A 14 31.65 -15.71 -7.40
C ILE A 14 31.53 -16.97 -6.50
N LYS A 15 32.55 -17.84 -6.48
CA LYS A 15 32.51 -19.07 -5.66
C LYS A 15 33.72 -19.33 -4.77
N GLU A 16 34.58 -18.35 -4.52
CA GLU A 16 35.70 -18.51 -3.57
C GLU A 16 35.85 -17.29 -2.65
N SER A 17 34.94 -17.16 -1.69
CA SER A 17 35.19 -16.51 -0.39
C SER A 17 34.08 -16.89 0.61
N SER A 18 33.99 -18.18 0.91
CA SER A 18 33.15 -18.72 1.97
C SER A 18 33.98 -18.92 3.23
N CYS A 19 33.67 -18.21 4.31
CA CYS A 19 33.95 -18.65 5.68
C CYS A 19 32.65 -18.58 6.52
N PRO A 20 32.38 -19.58 7.38
CA PRO A 20 31.08 -19.84 7.98
C PRO A 20 30.91 -19.23 9.38
N GLY A 21 29.66 -19.00 9.82
CA GLY A 21 29.34 -18.88 11.24
C GLY A 21 28.27 -17.83 11.58
N THR A 22 27.16 -18.31 12.10
CA THR A 22 25.99 -17.61 12.68
C THR A 22 26.32 -16.54 13.73
N SER A 23 25.63 -15.39 13.71
CA SER A 23 24.92 -14.82 14.87
C SER A 23 24.27 -13.46 14.58
N THR A 24 23.02 -13.33 15.03
CA THR A 24 22.23 -12.12 15.22
C THR A 24 23.05 -11.00 15.85
N THR A 25 23.34 -9.93 15.11
CA THR A 25 23.75 -8.64 15.70
C THR A 25 23.22 -7.47 14.85
N ASN A 26 22.63 -6.49 15.55
CA ASN A 26 22.13 -5.22 15.02
C ASN A 26 23.18 -4.46 14.19
N PRO A 27 22.78 -3.57 13.27
CA PRO A 27 23.74 -2.74 12.56
C PRO A 27 24.44 -1.80 13.55
N VAL A 28 25.72 -2.09 13.78
CA VAL A 28 26.65 -1.26 14.52
C VAL A 28 26.87 0.02 13.72
N CYS A 29 26.42 1.15 14.28
CA CYS A 29 26.82 2.47 13.83
C CYS A 29 28.32 2.65 14.12
N SER A 30 29.15 2.56 13.09
CA SER A 30 30.58 2.82 13.16
C SER A 30 30.80 4.23 13.72
N LYS A 31 31.45 4.30 14.88
CA LYS A 31 31.86 5.56 15.51
C LYS A 31 33.23 5.95 14.96
N GLU A 32 33.31 7.15 14.38
CA GLU A 32 34.55 7.90 14.28
C GLU A 32 34.37 9.23 15.02
N SER A 33 35.33 9.54 15.87
CA SER A 33 35.18 10.39 17.06
C SER A 33 35.54 11.85 16.79
N ARG A 34 34.62 12.78 17.07
CA ARG A 34 34.93 14.12 17.63
C ARG A 34 33.86 14.48 18.66
N GLY A 35 34.31 14.82 19.86
CA GLY A 35 33.47 15.07 21.02
C GLY A 35 32.49 16.25 20.84
N GLY A 36 31.23 16.01 21.21
CA GLY A 36 30.13 16.95 21.22
C GLY A 36 28.81 16.29 20.77
N ASN A 37 27.84 16.16 21.67
CA ASN A 37 26.40 15.86 21.44
C ASN A 37 25.98 14.50 20.83
N LEU A 38 26.50 13.37 21.33
CA LEU A 38 26.00 12.04 20.95
C LEU A 38 24.59 11.68 21.50
N LEU A 39 24.14 12.35 22.57
CA LEU A 39 22.84 12.09 23.19
C LEU A 39 21.69 12.84 22.48
N GLU A 40 21.99 13.98 21.86
CA GLU A 40 21.01 14.84 21.20
C GLU A 40 20.57 14.23 19.85
N SER A 41 21.51 13.71 19.04
CA SER A 41 21.16 13.15 17.72
C SER A 41 20.31 11.87 17.76
N CYS A 42 20.41 11.08 18.84
CA CYS A 42 19.52 9.93 19.06
C CYS A 42 18.11 10.38 19.46
N SER A 43 17.99 11.45 20.25
CA SER A 43 16.70 12.03 20.65
C SER A 43 15.98 12.62 19.43
N ASP A 44 16.67 13.46 18.65
CA ASP A 44 16.11 14.11 17.46
C ASP A 44 15.63 13.09 16.43
N ARG A 45 16.40 12.00 16.23
CA ARG A 45 16.03 10.93 15.29
C ARG A 45 14.78 10.17 15.75
N LEU A 46 14.63 9.91 17.06
CA LEU A 46 13.46 9.23 17.61
C LEU A 46 12.22 10.13 17.52
N GLU A 47 12.37 11.43 17.78
CA GLU A 47 11.29 12.40 17.63
C GLU A 47 10.83 12.51 16.18
N ALA A 48 11.77 12.66 15.23
CA ALA A 48 11.44 12.71 13.81
C ALA A 48 10.74 11.42 13.34
N GLN A 49 11.22 10.25 13.78
CA GLN A 49 10.59 8.98 13.45
C GLN A 49 9.17 8.88 14.02
N SER A 50 8.96 9.34 15.25
CA SER A 50 7.65 9.36 15.90
C SER A 50 6.70 10.27 15.12
N TYR A 51 7.13 11.48 14.75
CA TYR A 51 6.34 12.39 13.92
C TYR A 51 5.94 11.76 12.58
N LEU A 52 6.88 11.14 11.85
CA LEU A 52 6.60 10.50 10.57
C LEU A 52 5.57 9.37 10.70
N ASN A 53 5.66 8.58 11.76
CA ASN A 53 4.76 7.45 12.03
C ASN A 53 3.37 7.93 12.50
N GLU A 54 3.33 8.82 13.50
CA GLU A 54 2.08 9.34 14.08
C GLU A 54 1.24 10.13 13.08
N LYS A 55 1.91 10.85 12.17
CA LYS A 55 1.27 11.59 11.08
C LYS A 55 1.09 10.76 9.81
N LYS A 56 1.43 9.46 9.84
CA LYS A 56 1.30 8.52 8.72
C LYS A 56 1.88 9.07 7.40
N ILE A 57 2.99 9.80 7.49
CA ILE A 57 3.54 10.56 6.35
C ILE A 57 3.94 9.60 5.23
N PHE A 58 4.56 8.46 5.55
CA PHE A 58 4.92 7.47 4.54
C PHE A 58 3.71 6.89 3.81
N ASP A 59 2.61 6.64 4.50
CA ASP A 59 1.40 6.11 3.89
C ASP A 59 0.71 7.17 3.02
N LEU A 60 0.79 8.45 3.42
CA LEU A 60 0.33 9.56 2.59
C LEU A 60 1.13 9.62 1.29
N PHE A 61 2.46 9.53 1.35
CA PHE A 61 3.28 9.51 0.13
C PHE A 61 2.98 8.30 -0.76
N LYS A 62 2.77 7.10 -0.19
CA LYS A 62 2.35 5.92 -0.98
C LYS A 62 1.02 6.16 -1.69
N PHE A 63 0.06 6.81 -1.02
CA PHE A 63 -1.22 7.19 -1.61
C PHE A 63 -1.04 8.16 -2.79
N LEU A 64 -0.25 9.22 -2.60
CA LEU A 64 0.04 10.20 -3.67
C LEU A 64 0.74 9.55 -4.87
N ILE A 65 1.76 8.72 -4.61
CA ILE A 65 2.47 7.97 -5.66
C ILE A 65 1.51 7.02 -6.39
N GLY A 66 0.64 6.32 -5.66
CA GLY A 66 -0.35 5.43 -6.25
C GLY A 66 -1.23 6.15 -7.28
N HIS A 67 -1.72 7.34 -6.94
CA HIS A 67 -2.49 8.17 -7.85
C HIS A 67 -1.70 8.60 -9.09
N LEU A 68 -0.44 9.03 -8.92
CA LEU A 68 0.42 9.39 -10.05
C LEU A 68 0.69 8.22 -11.00
N LEU A 69 0.88 7.02 -10.46
CA LEU A 69 1.13 5.81 -11.26
C LEU A 69 -0.09 5.35 -12.06
N VAL A 70 -1.30 5.67 -11.60
CA VAL A 70 -2.54 5.29 -12.28
C VAL A 70 -2.94 6.33 -13.32
N ASP A 71 -2.85 7.61 -12.98
CA ASP A 71 -3.38 8.68 -13.83
C ASP A 71 -2.32 9.27 -14.79
N GLU A 72 -1.03 9.06 -14.51
CA GLU A 72 0.12 9.56 -15.31
C GLU A 72 -0.08 11.01 -15.83
N PRO A 73 -0.35 11.98 -14.95
CA PRO A 73 -0.68 13.34 -15.37
C PRO A 73 0.52 14.05 -16.01
N SER A 74 0.25 14.92 -16.98
CA SER A 74 1.29 15.73 -17.65
C SER A 74 1.99 16.72 -16.72
N ASP A 75 1.25 17.27 -15.76
CA ASP A 75 1.79 18.06 -14.65
C ASP A 75 1.52 17.33 -13.32
N PRO A 76 2.52 16.58 -12.80
CA PRO A 76 2.34 15.83 -11.56
C PRO A 76 2.26 16.74 -10.33
N VAL A 77 2.80 17.95 -10.35
CA VAL A 77 2.79 18.84 -9.18
C VAL A 77 1.41 19.46 -9.03
N GLU A 78 0.86 20.02 -10.11
CA GLU A 78 -0.50 20.57 -10.12
C GLU A 78 -1.54 19.50 -9.73
N TYR A 79 -1.43 18.31 -10.32
CA TYR A 79 -2.31 17.18 -9.98
C TYR A 79 -2.29 16.82 -8.49
N LEU A 80 -1.10 16.80 -7.86
CA LEU A 80 -0.97 16.49 -6.44
C LEU A 80 -1.57 17.58 -5.55
N VAL A 81 -1.46 18.86 -5.94
CA VAL A 81 -2.13 19.96 -5.23
C VAL A 81 -3.64 19.75 -5.27
N ASP A 82 -4.22 19.50 -6.44
CA ASP A 82 -5.65 19.24 -6.60
C ASP A 82 -6.12 17.99 -5.83
N LEU A 83 -5.30 16.94 -5.79
CA LEU A 83 -5.59 15.74 -5.02
C LEU A 83 -5.65 16.03 -3.52
N LEU A 84 -4.71 16.81 -3.00
CA LEU A 84 -4.69 17.23 -1.60
C LEU A 84 -5.87 18.16 -1.25
N ASP A 85 -6.23 19.07 -2.16
CA ASP A 85 -7.41 19.92 -1.99
C ASP A 85 -8.70 19.10 -1.93
N ARG A 86 -8.86 18.10 -2.79
CA ARG A 86 -9.98 17.15 -2.72
C ARG A 86 -10.00 16.38 -1.40
N CYS A 87 -8.84 15.96 -0.88
CA CYS A 87 -8.75 15.33 0.45
C CYS A 87 -9.22 16.30 1.56
N ILE A 88 -8.84 17.58 1.50
CA ILE A 88 -9.25 18.60 2.47
C ILE A 88 -10.76 18.85 2.42
N LEU A 89 -11.33 18.94 1.20
CA LEU A 89 -12.77 19.11 1.00
C LEU A 89 -13.56 17.89 1.48
N PHE A 90 -13.11 16.67 1.16
CA PHE A 90 -13.72 15.44 1.65
C PHE A 90 -13.68 15.37 3.18
N ARG A 91 -12.55 15.70 3.80
CA ARG A 91 -12.41 15.76 5.27
C ARG A 91 -13.37 16.78 5.90
N SER A 92 -13.73 17.83 5.18
CA SER A 92 -14.71 18.84 5.61
C SER A 92 -16.16 18.45 5.30
N GLY A 93 -16.40 17.28 4.71
CA GLY A 93 -17.72 16.81 4.30
C GLY A 93 -18.28 17.53 3.07
N LEU A 94 -17.43 18.19 2.27
CA LEU A 94 -17.82 19.03 1.14
C LEU A 94 -17.61 18.36 -0.23
N ALA A 95 -16.94 17.21 -0.28
CA ALA A 95 -16.66 16.49 -1.52
C ALA A 95 -16.73 14.98 -1.30
N GLU A 96 -16.77 14.22 -2.40
CA GLU A 96 -16.61 12.76 -2.39
C GLU A 96 -15.15 12.37 -2.09
N PRO A 97 -14.91 11.15 -1.54
CA PRO A 97 -13.57 10.67 -1.24
C PRO A 97 -12.74 10.49 -2.52
N PRO A 98 -11.53 11.09 -2.61
CA PRO A 98 -10.60 10.83 -3.71
C PRO A 98 -9.96 9.44 -3.56
N LEU A 99 -10.69 8.39 -3.94
CA LEU A 99 -10.19 7.02 -3.91
C LEU A 99 -9.37 6.70 -5.16
N LEU A 100 -8.31 5.90 -4.99
CA LEU A 100 -7.53 5.35 -6.10
C LEU A 100 -8.35 4.33 -6.93
N PHE A 101 -9.13 3.50 -6.25
CA PHE A 101 -10.00 2.53 -6.90
C PHE A 101 -11.39 3.13 -7.14
N THR A 102 -11.76 3.25 -8.41
CA THR A 102 -13.12 3.60 -8.83
C THR A 102 -14.05 2.39 -8.69
N ASN A 103 -15.37 2.61 -8.72
CA ASN A 103 -16.34 1.51 -8.74
C ASN A 103 -16.05 0.51 -9.87
N ARG A 104 -15.62 1.00 -11.04
CA ARG A 104 -15.24 0.14 -12.17
C ARG A 104 -14.10 -0.81 -11.82
N HIS A 105 -13.07 -0.32 -11.13
CA HIS A 105 -11.94 -1.16 -10.71
C HIS A 105 -12.41 -2.26 -9.74
N VAL A 106 -13.22 -1.90 -8.74
CA VAL A 106 -13.79 -2.85 -7.77
C VAL A 106 -14.66 -3.90 -8.46
N GLU A 107 -15.51 -3.48 -9.40
CA GLU A 107 -16.34 -4.40 -10.18
C GLU A 107 -15.51 -5.36 -11.06
N SER A 108 -14.41 -4.90 -11.64
CA SER A 108 -13.49 -5.76 -12.39
C SER A 108 -12.81 -6.79 -11.50
N ILE A 109 -12.48 -6.46 -10.25
CA ILE A 109 -11.98 -7.43 -9.28
C ILE A 109 -13.06 -8.48 -8.97
N PHE A 110 -14.32 -8.06 -8.76
CA PHE A 110 -15.42 -9.02 -8.57
C PHE A 110 -15.54 -9.99 -9.75
N GLN A 111 -15.52 -9.47 -10.99
CA GLN A 111 -15.58 -10.30 -12.20
C GLN A 111 -14.40 -11.28 -12.28
N SER A 112 -13.21 -10.86 -11.85
CA SER A 112 -12.03 -11.74 -11.79
C SER A 112 -12.17 -12.86 -10.74
N MET A 113 -12.96 -12.61 -9.68
CA MET A 113 -13.29 -13.60 -8.66
C MET A 113 -14.48 -14.50 -9.06
N ASP A 114 -15.28 -14.11 -10.06
CA ASP A 114 -16.41 -14.86 -10.61
C ASP A 114 -16.19 -15.24 -12.09
N PRO A 115 -15.19 -16.08 -12.42
CA PRO A 115 -14.89 -16.45 -13.80
C PRO A 115 -16.05 -17.22 -14.49
N SER A 116 -16.94 -17.82 -13.69
CA SER A 116 -18.10 -18.56 -14.17
C SER A 116 -19.31 -17.66 -14.46
N GLY A 117 -19.27 -16.38 -14.07
CA GLY A 117 -20.37 -15.43 -14.26
C GLY A 117 -21.65 -15.80 -13.50
N LEU A 118 -21.52 -16.40 -12.32
CA LEU A 118 -22.66 -16.80 -11.49
C LEU A 118 -23.36 -15.61 -10.80
N GLY A 119 -22.73 -14.44 -10.80
CA GLY A 119 -23.19 -13.25 -10.09
C GLY A 119 -22.95 -13.31 -8.58
N THR A 120 -22.29 -14.37 -8.09
CA THR A 120 -21.96 -14.58 -6.68
C THR A 120 -20.62 -15.29 -6.52
N ILE A 121 -19.86 -14.93 -5.50
CA ILE A 121 -18.55 -15.50 -5.16
C ILE A 121 -18.59 -16.17 -3.78
N SER A 122 -17.72 -17.15 -3.54
CA SER A 122 -17.54 -17.74 -2.21
C SER A 122 -16.88 -16.76 -1.23
N LEU A 123 -16.97 -17.01 0.07
CA LEU A 123 -16.25 -16.22 1.08
C LEU A 123 -14.72 -16.22 0.86
N GLU A 124 -14.14 -17.29 0.34
CA GLU A 124 -12.71 -17.35 0.02
C GLU A 124 -12.35 -16.41 -1.13
N GLN A 125 -13.15 -16.42 -2.20
CA GLN A 125 -13.02 -15.50 -3.33
C GLN A 125 -13.24 -14.05 -2.91
N TYR A 126 -14.20 -13.79 -2.03
CA TYR A 126 -14.42 -12.48 -1.41
C TYR A 126 -13.16 -11.99 -0.66
N LYS A 127 -12.58 -12.83 0.20
CA LYS A 127 -11.34 -12.52 0.94
C LYS A 127 -10.17 -12.25 0.00
N ALA A 128 -10.03 -13.04 -1.07
CA ALA A 128 -9.01 -12.85 -2.09
C ALA A 128 -9.20 -11.52 -2.85
N GLY A 129 -10.45 -11.18 -3.21
CA GLY A 129 -10.80 -9.91 -3.84
C GLY A 129 -10.49 -8.69 -2.96
N MET A 130 -10.86 -8.74 -1.67
CA MET A 130 -10.52 -7.69 -0.70
C MET A 130 -9.00 -7.51 -0.56
N THR A 131 -8.27 -8.62 -0.47
CA THR A 131 -6.80 -8.61 -0.41
C THR A 131 -6.18 -7.99 -1.67
N THR A 132 -6.73 -8.28 -2.84
CA THR A 132 -6.26 -7.73 -4.13
C THR A 132 -6.43 -6.21 -4.20
N LEU A 133 -7.47 -5.67 -3.55
CA LEU A 133 -7.68 -4.23 -3.40
C LEU A 133 -6.78 -3.60 -2.32
N GLY A 134 -5.92 -4.38 -1.66
CA GLY A 134 -5.07 -3.93 -0.55
C GLY A 134 -5.83 -3.73 0.76
N ILE A 135 -7.06 -4.26 0.88
CA ILE A 135 -7.90 -4.11 2.06
C ILE A 135 -7.58 -5.25 3.04
N SER A 136 -6.96 -4.92 4.17
CA SER A 136 -6.55 -5.89 5.19
C SER A 136 -7.53 -6.02 6.36
N GLN A 137 -8.35 -4.99 6.59
CA GLN A 137 -9.38 -4.98 7.63
C GLN A 137 -10.75 -4.91 6.97
N TYR A 138 -11.56 -5.95 7.10
CA TYR A 138 -12.90 -6.03 6.53
C TYR A 138 -13.71 -7.09 7.27
N GLU A 139 -15.03 -7.06 7.11
CA GLU A 139 -15.91 -8.10 7.68
C GLU A 139 -15.75 -9.38 6.88
N SER A 140 -15.40 -10.48 7.55
CA SER A 140 -15.11 -11.76 6.92
C SER A 140 -16.38 -12.45 6.41
N GLU A 141 -17.52 -12.10 6.99
CA GLU A 141 -18.86 -12.55 6.62
C GLU A 141 -19.78 -11.32 6.47
N PRO A 142 -19.79 -10.67 5.31
CA PRO A 142 -20.50 -9.40 5.14
C PRO A 142 -22.01 -9.59 5.28
N MET A 143 -22.68 -8.61 5.90
CA MET A 143 -24.13 -8.67 6.10
C MET A 143 -24.87 -8.84 4.77
N GLY A 144 -25.85 -9.75 4.75
CA GLY A 144 -26.64 -10.06 3.57
C GLY A 144 -26.05 -11.15 2.67
N HIS A 145 -24.91 -11.75 3.04
CA HIS A 145 -24.44 -12.97 2.38
C HIS A 145 -25.50 -14.08 2.52
N GLN A 146 -25.65 -14.90 1.48
CA GLN A 146 -26.60 -16.02 1.46
C GLN A 146 -25.82 -17.31 1.29
N GLU A 147 -25.98 -18.23 2.25
CA GLU A 147 -25.35 -19.55 2.21
C GLU A 147 -23.81 -19.50 2.01
N GLY A 148 -23.14 -18.49 2.58
CA GLY A 148 -21.70 -18.30 2.41
C GLY A 148 -21.28 -17.82 1.01
N ARG A 149 -22.22 -17.24 0.26
CA ARG A 149 -21.96 -16.57 -1.02
C ARG A 149 -22.24 -15.07 -0.92
N VAL A 150 -21.39 -14.30 -1.59
CA VAL A 150 -21.44 -12.85 -1.65
C VAL A 150 -21.77 -12.43 -3.09
N ASN A 151 -22.82 -11.64 -3.28
CA ASN A 151 -23.14 -11.08 -4.60
C ASN A 151 -22.30 -9.83 -4.90
N LYS A 152 -22.41 -9.34 -6.15
CA LYS A 152 -21.66 -8.18 -6.62
C LYS A 152 -21.93 -6.94 -5.76
N GLU A 153 -23.19 -6.68 -5.44
CA GLU A 153 -23.63 -5.49 -4.71
C GLU A 153 -23.02 -5.43 -3.31
N ILE A 154 -23.03 -6.56 -2.59
CA ILE A 154 -22.43 -6.68 -1.25
C ILE A 154 -20.91 -6.50 -1.33
N PHE A 155 -20.24 -7.17 -2.29
CA PHE A 155 -18.79 -7.04 -2.45
C PHE A 155 -18.39 -5.58 -2.73
N VAL A 156 -19.03 -4.93 -3.71
CA VAL A 156 -18.71 -3.55 -4.10
C VAL A 156 -19.01 -2.58 -2.95
N GLY A 157 -20.14 -2.76 -2.26
CA GLY A 157 -20.53 -1.94 -1.13
C GLY A 157 -19.53 -2.01 0.03
N GLU A 158 -19.17 -3.22 0.45
CA GLU A 158 -18.20 -3.41 1.55
C GLU A 158 -16.79 -2.98 1.15
N ALA A 159 -16.37 -3.24 -0.09
CA ALA A 159 -15.06 -2.79 -0.59
C ALA A 159 -14.97 -1.26 -0.58
N ARG A 160 -15.99 -0.57 -1.13
CA ARG A 160 -16.03 0.90 -1.12
C ARG A 160 -16.00 1.46 0.30
N LYS A 161 -16.82 0.90 1.20
CA LYS A 161 -16.85 1.28 2.62
C LYS A 161 -15.47 1.14 3.27
N CYS A 162 -14.76 0.04 3.03
CA CYS A 162 -13.42 -0.18 3.56
C CYS A 162 -12.39 0.80 2.97
N LEU A 163 -12.42 1.05 1.66
CA LEU A 163 -11.53 2.02 1.01
C LEU A 163 -11.72 3.44 1.56
N VAL A 164 -12.98 3.85 1.78
CA VAL A 164 -13.29 5.15 2.41
C VAL A 164 -12.78 5.19 3.84
N ARG A 165 -12.98 4.13 4.63
CA ARG A 165 -12.47 4.06 6.01
C ARG A 165 -10.94 4.21 6.04
N MET A 166 -10.23 3.50 5.16
CA MET A 166 -8.77 3.61 5.04
C MET A 166 -8.32 5.03 4.69
N LEU A 167 -9.01 5.71 3.77
CA LEU A 167 -8.71 7.10 3.44
C LEU A 167 -8.95 8.04 4.64
N VAL A 168 -10.07 7.86 5.35
CA VAL A 168 -10.39 8.65 6.56
C VAL A 168 -9.33 8.43 7.64
N GLU A 169 -8.88 7.21 7.85
CA GLU A 169 -7.80 6.90 8.80
C GLU A 169 -6.45 7.49 8.37
N LEU A 170 -6.23 7.69 7.08
CA LEU A 170 -5.01 8.27 6.51
C LEU A 170 -4.99 9.81 6.67
N ILE A 171 -6.08 10.49 6.34
CA ILE A 171 -6.14 11.97 6.30
C ILE A 171 -6.79 12.59 7.56
N GLY A 172 -7.39 11.75 8.40
CA GLY A 172 -8.08 12.12 9.62
C GLY A 172 -7.13 12.70 10.67
N LYS A 173 -7.68 13.50 11.58
CA LYS A 173 -6.90 14.01 12.71
C LYS A 173 -6.54 12.83 13.61
N THR A 174 -5.25 12.51 13.73
CA THR A 174 -4.75 11.80 14.91
C THR A 174 -5.10 12.68 16.10
N ALA A 175 -6.06 12.22 16.91
CA ALA A 175 -6.54 12.90 18.11
C ALA A 175 -5.43 12.99 19.16
#